data_AF-A0A957KDA1-F1
#
_entry.id   AF-A0A957KDA1-F1
#
_cell.length_a   1.000
_cell.length_b   1.000
_cell.length_c   1.000
_cell.angle_alpha   90.00
_cell.angle_beta   90.00
_cell.angle_gamma   90.00
#
_symmetry.space_group_name_H-M   'P 1'
#
loop_
_entity.id
_entity.type
_entity.pdbx_description
1 polymer ?
#
loop_
_entity_poly.entity_id
_entity_poly.type
_entity_poly.pdbx_seq_one_letter_code
_entity_poly.pdbx_strand_id
1 'polypeptide(L)'
;MKHQPISPEMSIADLTRNWPATIAVFQRHRMACVGCAIAPFNSVAKAAEIYGLPLETFLAELQAAIQKEQLPTGPPFGMGYRFRAQKEGWRLPILMLALLALLAGLWAGLLRLGWFLPALSWRLPAQHGPLMVSGFLGTLITLERAVALSQLQAGRRFYYLAPLLSGAGALTLLTTLPAGIPRGLSTLGALGLVLIFVTICRLQPTTDHLVMGGGALLWLAGSALWLAGRPVSQSVPWWIGFLVLTIAGERLELARILLLNRPVRLAFITIVAALLAGIVLTLVDNDAGWRLSGLALVALGLWLLRFDIARRTIRRAGVTRFIAISLLTGYVWLVGGGLLWLIYGSQATAGPIYDAMLHALFLGFVFSMIFGHAPVIVPALLKTSLSFSAVVYLPLVWLHLSLALRLLSDLHYWAPGRRWGGLLNELALLLFLLVMVLAVRRAGAGRGAS
;
A
#
# COMPACT_ATOMS: atom_id res chain seq x y z
N MET A 1 32.89 -7.30 -25.38
CA MET A 1 32.09 -6.06 -25.35
C MET A 1 32.95 -4.99 -24.68
N LYS A 2 33.20 -3.85 -25.33
CA LYS A 2 34.06 -2.78 -24.79
C LYS A 2 33.48 -2.27 -23.45
N HIS A 3 34.27 -2.30 -22.38
CA HIS A 3 33.84 -1.90 -21.04
C HIS A 3 33.43 -0.42 -21.02
N GLN A 4 32.18 -0.15 -20.64
CA GLN A 4 31.72 1.19 -20.34
C GLN A 4 32.38 1.64 -19.02
N PRO A 5 33.11 2.76 -19.00
CA PRO A 5 33.75 3.24 -17.76
C PRO A 5 32.68 3.58 -16.72
N ILE A 6 32.99 3.33 -15.44
CA ILE A 6 32.12 3.75 -14.33
C ILE A 6 32.05 5.28 -14.36
N SER A 7 30.84 5.84 -14.33
CA SER A 7 30.63 7.28 -14.25
C SER A 7 30.21 7.69 -12.83
N PRO A 8 30.70 8.83 -12.31
CA PRO A 8 30.29 9.37 -11.01
C PRO A 8 28.76 9.62 -10.92
N GLU A 9 28.11 9.87 -12.04
CA GLU A 9 26.68 10.18 -12.18
C GLU A 9 25.82 8.91 -12.26
N MET A 10 26.42 7.74 -12.45
CA MET A 10 25.73 6.46 -12.52
C MET A 10 24.98 6.18 -11.20
N SER A 11 23.78 5.60 -11.28
CA SER A 11 23.04 5.22 -10.08
C SER A 11 23.71 4.03 -9.38
N ILE A 12 23.66 4.00 -8.05
CA ILE A 12 24.19 2.87 -7.27
C ILE A 12 23.48 1.56 -7.64
N ALA A 13 22.19 1.62 -7.98
CA ALA A 13 21.44 0.43 -8.40
C ALA A 13 21.90 -0.11 -9.75
N ASP A 14 22.26 0.76 -10.70
CA ASP A 14 22.79 0.33 -12.00
C ASP A 14 24.22 -0.19 -11.86
N LEU A 15 25.05 0.50 -11.06
CA LEU A 15 26.41 0.06 -10.74
C LEU A 15 26.43 -1.35 -10.13
N THR A 16 25.68 -1.57 -9.06
CA THR A 16 25.67 -2.87 -8.35
C THR A 16 24.96 -3.98 -9.13
N ARG A 17 24.07 -3.64 -10.06
CA ARG A 17 23.45 -4.60 -10.98
C ARG A 17 24.40 -5.04 -12.08
N ASN A 18 25.13 -4.09 -12.67
CA ASN A 18 26.05 -4.37 -13.78
C ASN A 18 27.38 -4.96 -13.28
N TRP A 19 27.79 -4.63 -12.05
CA TRP A 19 29.01 -5.12 -11.42
C TRP A 19 28.80 -5.48 -9.94
N PRO A 20 28.29 -6.69 -9.64
CA PRO A 20 28.00 -7.13 -8.27
C PRO A 20 29.21 -7.09 -7.33
N ALA A 21 30.45 -7.27 -7.81
CA ALA A 21 31.64 -7.18 -6.98
C ALA A 21 31.80 -5.81 -6.27
N THR A 22 31.22 -4.74 -6.82
CA THR A 22 31.24 -3.41 -6.19
C THR A 22 30.53 -3.37 -4.84
N ILE A 23 29.60 -4.29 -4.55
CA ILE A 23 28.88 -4.38 -3.27
C ILE A 23 29.85 -4.48 -2.08
N ALA A 24 30.95 -5.22 -2.23
CA ALA A 24 31.94 -5.38 -1.18
C ALA A 24 32.63 -4.04 -0.80
N VAL A 25 32.78 -3.13 -1.76
CA VAL A 25 33.34 -1.79 -1.53
C VAL A 25 32.38 -0.96 -0.68
N PHE A 26 31.09 -0.95 -1.02
CA PHE A 26 30.06 -0.29 -0.21
C PHE A 26 30.00 -0.86 1.22
N GLN A 27 30.12 -2.18 1.38
CA GLN A 27 30.13 -2.82 2.70
C GLN A 27 31.37 -2.46 3.54
N ARG A 28 32.55 -2.36 2.91
CA ARG A 28 33.79 -1.95 3.57
C ARG A 28 33.67 -0.54 4.16
N HIS A 29 33.05 0.37 3.41
CA HIS A 29 32.74 1.74 3.85
C HIS A 29 31.47 1.84 4.72
N ARG A 30 30.87 0.70 5.11
CA ARG A 30 29.64 0.61 5.92
C ARG A 30 28.48 1.43 5.33
N MET A 31 28.41 1.52 4.01
CA MET A 31 27.41 2.29 3.30
C MET A 31 26.11 1.51 3.19
N ALA A 32 25.00 2.11 3.62
CA ALA A 32 23.66 1.53 3.51
C ALA A 32 23.07 1.63 2.09
N CYS A 33 23.89 1.90 1.07
CA CYS A 33 23.43 2.20 -0.28
C CYS A 33 23.01 0.95 -1.09
N VAL A 34 23.54 -0.22 -0.76
CA VAL A 34 23.23 -1.47 -1.47
C VAL A 34 21.89 -2.01 -1.01
N GLY A 35 20.94 -2.15 -1.94
CA GLY A 35 19.57 -2.59 -1.61
C GLY A 35 18.68 -1.51 -0.98
N CYS A 36 19.19 -0.29 -0.83
CA CYS A 36 18.39 0.85 -0.39
C CYS A 36 17.36 1.24 -1.45
N ALA A 37 16.16 1.60 -1.02
CA ALA A 37 15.08 2.06 -1.90
C ALA A 37 15.48 3.29 -2.74
N ILE A 38 16.48 4.06 -2.29
CA ILE A 38 16.99 5.24 -3.01
C ILE A 38 18.14 4.94 -3.96
N ALA A 39 18.71 3.73 -3.94
CA ALA A 39 19.88 3.38 -4.75
C ALA A 39 19.70 3.67 -6.26
N PRO A 40 18.49 3.54 -6.86
CA PRO A 40 18.25 3.96 -8.25
C PRO A 40 18.28 5.47 -8.49
N PHE A 41 18.21 6.28 -7.43
CA PHE A 41 18.10 7.74 -7.46
C PHE A 41 19.33 8.45 -6.88
N ASN A 42 20.28 7.70 -6.31
CA ASN A 42 21.48 8.24 -5.70
C ASN A 42 22.68 7.87 -6.60
N SER A 43 23.40 8.88 -7.06
CA SER A 43 24.59 8.66 -7.87
C SER A 43 25.77 8.20 -7.01
N VAL A 44 26.78 7.60 -7.63
CA VAL A 44 28.03 7.25 -6.95
C VAL A 44 28.67 8.47 -6.30
N ALA A 45 28.70 9.60 -7.02
CA ALA A 45 29.21 10.88 -6.53
C ALA A 45 28.45 11.38 -5.30
N LYS A 46 27.12 11.34 -5.36
CA LYS A 46 26.29 11.83 -4.25
C LYS A 46 26.37 10.91 -3.04
N ALA A 47 26.54 9.60 -3.25
CA ALA A 47 26.81 8.66 -2.16
C ALA A 47 28.17 8.90 -1.51
N ALA A 48 29.23 9.15 -2.28
CA ALA A 48 30.53 9.48 -1.74
C ALA A 48 30.47 10.75 -0.87
N GLU A 49 29.80 11.80 -1.36
CA GLU A 49 29.57 13.05 -0.62
C GLU A 49 28.84 12.82 0.72
N ILE A 50 27.73 12.06 0.71
CA ILE A 50 26.93 11.79 1.91
C ILE A 50 27.74 11.08 3.00
N TYR A 51 28.61 10.16 2.59
CA TYR A 51 29.42 9.34 3.51
C TYR A 51 30.80 9.97 3.79
N GLY A 52 31.06 11.18 3.30
CA GLY A 52 32.33 11.88 3.51
C GLY A 52 33.54 11.19 2.87
N LEU A 53 33.32 10.44 1.78
CA LEU A 53 34.38 9.73 1.06
C LEU A 53 34.93 10.60 -0.08
N PRO A 54 36.27 10.69 -0.25
CA PRO A 54 36.87 11.30 -1.43
C PRO A 54 36.42 10.56 -2.70
N LEU A 55 35.77 11.28 -3.61
CA LEU A 55 35.12 10.69 -4.79
C LEU A 55 36.10 9.91 -5.67
N GLU A 56 37.29 10.46 -5.92
CA GLU A 56 38.29 9.83 -6.78
C GLU A 56 38.79 8.51 -6.18
N THR A 57 39.09 8.48 -4.89
CA THR A 57 39.50 7.27 -4.16
C THR A 57 38.40 6.21 -4.19
N PHE A 58 37.15 6.62 -3.97
CA PHE A 58 36.01 5.72 -3.99
C PHE A 58 35.77 5.11 -5.38
N LEU A 59 35.88 5.91 -6.45
CA LEU A 59 35.79 5.42 -7.83
C LEU A 59 36.93 4.45 -8.16
N ALA A 60 38.16 4.72 -7.71
CA ALA A 60 39.29 3.81 -7.91
C ALA A 60 39.09 2.46 -7.20
N GLU A 61 38.55 2.44 -5.99
CA GLU A 61 38.22 1.21 -5.27
C GLU A 61 37.12 0.40 -5.99
N LEU A 62 36.10 1.07 -6.53
CA LEU A 62 35.06 0.43 -7.33
C LEU A 62 35.63 -0.17 -8.61
N GLN A 63 36.50 0.56 -9.30
CA GLN A 63 37.17 0.09 -10.52
C GLN A 63 38.07 -1.12 -10.25
N ALA A 64 38.82 -1.11 -9.15
CA ALA A 64 39.67 -2.23 -8.74
C ALA A 64 38.84 -3.49 -8.41
N ALA A 65 37.68 -3.33 -7.78
CA ALA A 65 36.77 -4.44 -7.51
C ALA A 65 36.26 -5.10 -8.80
N ILE A 66 35.93 -4.29 -9.83
CA ILE A 66 35.51 -4.77 -11.15
C ILE A 66 36.65 -5.52 -11.86
N GLN A 67 37.86 -4.98 -11.83
CA GLN A 67 39.02 -5.61 -12.48
C GLN A 67 39.39 -6.95 -11.81
N LYS A 68 39.26 -7.05 -10.49
CA LYS A 68 39.55 -8.27 -9.74
C LYS A 68 38.56 -9.40 -10.05
N GLU A 69 37.31 -9.07 -10.38
CA GLU A 69 36.31 -10.03 -10.85
C GLU A 69 36.62 -10.57 -12.26
N GLN A 70 37.42 -9.85 -13.05
CA GLN A 70 37.72 -10.17 -14.45
C GLN A 70 39.04 -10.93 -14.67
N LEU A 71 39.85 -11.16 -13.63
CA LEU A 71 41.10 -11.92 -13.74
C LEU A 71 40.84 -13.45 -13.72
N PRO A 72 41.48 -14.24 -14.60
CA PRO A 72 41.30 -15.68 -14.65
C PRO A 72 42.17 -16.36 -13.60
N THR A 73 41.61 -16.65 -12.42
CA THR A 73 42.21 -17.60 -11.46
C THR A 73 41.13 -18.59 -11.02
N GLY A 74 41.27 -19.87 -11.41
CA GLY A 74 40.38 -20.97 -10.96
C GLY A 74 40.61 -21.35 -9.49
N PRO A 75 40.10 -22.51 -9.00
CA PRO A 75 38.80 -23.14 -9.29
C PRO A 75 37.66 -22.34 -8.62
N PRO A 76 36.36 -22.63 -8.88
CA PRO A 76 35.29 -21.77 -8.40
C PRO A 76 35.20 -21.91 -6.88
N PHE A 77 35.67 -20.90 -6.15
CA PHE A 77 35.17 -20.65 -4.80
C PHE A 77 33.71 -20.18 -4.95
N GLY A 78 32.85 -21.16 -5.19
CA GLY A 78 31.40 -21.05 -5.18
C GLY A 78 30.92 -20.82 -3.76
N MET A 79 31.35 -19.73 -3.13
CA MET A 79 30.51 -19.08 -2.13
C MET A 79 29.61 -18.14 -2.89
N GLY A 80 28.70 -18.74 -3.65
CA GLY A 80 27.51 -18.04 -4.05
C GLY A 80 26.89 -17.50 -2.77
N TYR A 81 26.90 -16.18 -2.60
CA TYR A 81 25.76 -15.52 -2.01
C TYR A 81 24.59 -15.75 -2.98
N ARG A 82 24.15 -17.01 -3.05
CA ARG A 82 22.77 -17.34 -3.25
C ARG A 82 22.12 -16.64 -2.07
N PHE A 83 21.60 -15.43 -2.29
CA PHE A 83 20.29 -15.11 -1.74
C PHE A 83 19.40 -16.24 -2.25
N ARG A 84 19.40 -17.35 -1.50
CA ARG A 84 18.39 -18.37 -1.62
C ARG A 84 17.16 -17.60 -1.19
N ALA A 85 16.49 -16.98 -2.16
CA ALA A 85 15.10 -16.64 -2.06
C ALA A 85 14.42 -17.99 -1.87
N GLN A 86 14.45 -18.47 -0.62
CA GLN A 86 13.79 -19.69 -0.23
C GLN A 86 12.34 -19.42 -0.62
N LYS A 87 11.84 -20.20 -1.60
CA LYS A 87 10.45 -20.17 -2.04
C LYS A 87 9.62 -20.56 -0.82
N GLU A 88 9.26 -19.56 -0.04
CA GLU A 88 8.47 -19.72 1.17
C GLU A 88 7.01 -19.77 0.74
N GLY A 89 6.60 -20.90 0.15
CA GLY A 89 5.24 -21.13 -0.34
C GLY A 89 4.17 -21.04 0.75
N TRP A 90 4.57 -21.09 2.03
CA TRP A 90 3.67 -21.02 3.18
C TRP A 90 2.99 -19.64 3.36
N ARG A 91 3.46 -18.59 2.68
CA ARG A 91 2.80 -17.26 2.68
C ARG A 91 1.63 -17.19 1.69
N LEU A 92 1.61 -18.07 0.68
CA LEU A 92 0.60 -18.08 -0.37
C LEU A 92 -0.82 -18.32 0.17
N PRO A 93 -1.07 -19.24 1.12
CA PRO A 93 -2.41 -19.41 1.69
C PRO A 93 -2.99 -18.12 2.27
N ILE A 94 -2.19 -17.32 3.00
CA ILE A 94 -2.66 -16.06 3.59
C ILE A 94 -2.98 -15.03 2.50
N LEU A 95 -2.15 -14.96 1.45
CA LEU A 95 -2.44 -14.12 0.28
C LEU A 95 -3.72 -14.57 -0.44
N MET A 96 -3.98 -15.87 -0.52
CA MET A 96 -5.23 -16.40 -1.09
C MET A 96 -6.43 -16.02 -0.23
N LEU A 97 -6.31 -15.96 1.10
CA LEU A 97 -7.39 -15.45 1.96
C LEU A 97 -7.72 -13.99 1.63
N ALA A 98 -6.71 -13.14 1.45
CA ALA A 98 -6.92 -11.75 1.04
C ALA A 98 -7.60 -11.67 -0.34
N LEU A 99 -7.17 -12.49 -1.31
CA LEU A 99 -7.77 -12.54 -2.65
C LEU A 99 -9.22 -13.04 -2.62
N LEU A 100 -9.52 -14.08 -1.84
CA LEU A 100 -10.88 -14.58 -1.67
C LEU A 100 -11.78 -13.54 -1.00
N ALA A 101 -11.27 -12.83 0.01
CA ALA A 101 -11.99 -11.72 0.65
C ALA A 101 -12.27 -10.58 -0.34
N LEU A 102 -11.30 -10.24 -1.22
CA LEU A 102 -11.50 -9.26 -2.29
C LEU A 102 -12.61 -9.72 -3.23
N LEU A 103 -12.51 -10.93 -3.80
CA LEU A 103 -13.50 -11.45 -4.76
C LEU A 103 -14.90 -11.54 -4.15
N ALA A 104 -15.01 -12.00 -2.91
CA ALA A 104 -16.29 -12.03 -2.20
C ALA A 104 -16.83 -10.62 -1.88
N GLY A 105 -15.94 -9.67 -1.57
CA GLY A 105 -16.29 -8.27 -1.37
C GLY A 105 -16.82 -7.60 -2.64
N LEU A 106 -16.19 -7.87 -3.79
CA LEU A 106 -16.69 -7.44 -5.11
C LEU A 106 -18.06 -8.04 -5.40
N TRP A 107 -18.21 -9.36 -5.23
CA TRP A 107 -19.50 -10.03 -5.40
C TRP A 107 -20.61 -9.44 -4.50
N ALA A 108 -20.30 -9.19 -3.23
CA ALA A 108 -21.19 -8.53 -2.30
C ALA A 108 -21.55 -7.09 -2.73
N GLY A 109 -20.60 -6.38 -3.39
CA GLY A 109 -20.78 -5.05 -3.95
C GLY A 109 -21.82 -5.02 -5.08
N LEU A 110 -21.69 -5.92 -6.06
CA LEU A 110 -22.67 -6.04 -7.16
C LEU A 110 -24.07 -6.37 -6.66
N LEU A 111 -24.19 -7.30 -5.71
CA LEU A 111 -25.48 -7.61 -5.07
C LEU A 111 -26.07 -6.37 -4.39
N ARG A 112 -25.24 -5.59 -3.69
CA ARG A 112 -25.66 -4.34 -3.02
C ARG A 112 -26.06 -3.24 -4.00
N LEU A 113 -25.49 -3.22 -5.20
CA LEU A 113 -25.87 -2.31 -6.30
C LEU A 113 -27.19 -2.72 -6.97
N GLY A 114 -27.66 -3.95 -6.74
CA GLY A 114 -28.90 -4.48 -7.31
C GLY A 114 -28.69 -5.23 -8.63
N TRP A 115 -27.48 -5.75 -8.89
CA TRP A 115 -27.26 -6.72 -9.95
C TRP A 115 -27.78 -8.10 -9.53
N PHE A 116 -28.47 -8.78 -10.45
CA PHE A 116 -29.03 -10.10 -10.21
C PHE A 116 -27.95 -11.18 -10.35
N LEU A 117 -27.24 -11.45 -9.26
CA LEU A 117 -26.27 -12.54 -9.16
C LEU A 117 -26.75 -13.60 -8.15
N PRO A 118 -26.27 -14.85 -8.27
CA PRO A 118 -26.51 -15.87 -7.26
C PRO A 118 -26.10 -15.39 -5.86
N ALA A 119 -27.07 -15.34 -4.93
CA ALA A 119 -26.81 -14.99 -3.54
C ALA A 119 -26.26 -16.23 -2.81
N LEU A 120 -24.92 -16.36 -2.74
CA LEU A 120 -24.24 -17.41 -1.97
C LEU A 120 -24.70 -17.43 -0.50
N SER A 121 -25.07 -16.27 0.05
CA SER A 121 -25.85 -16.14 1.27
C SER A 121 -26.67 -14.83 1.24
N TRP A 122 -27.81 -14.81 1.93
CA TRP A 122 -28.63 -13.60 2.08
C TRP A 122 -27.95 -12.49 2.89
N ARG A 123 -26.92 -12.84 3.68
CA ARG A 123 -26.14 -11.91 4.51
C ARG A 123 -25.03 -11.21 3.71
N LEU A 124 -24.60 -11.79 2.60
CA LEU A 124 -23.42 -11.38 1.85
C LEU A 124 -23.43 -9.88 1.46
N PRO A 125 -24.53 -9.27 0.99
CA PRO A 125 -24.55 -7.85 0.62
C PRO A 125 -24.24 -6.90 1.78
N ALA A 126 -24.58 -7.31 3.02
CA ALA A 126 -24.27 -6.54 4.23
C ALA A 126 -22.80 -6.68 4.66
N GLN A 127 -22.09 -7.69 4.14
CA GLN A 127 -20.68 -7.96 4.47
C GLN A 127 -19.69 -7.29 3.52
N HIS A 128 -20.14 -6.56 2.49
CA HIS A 128 -19.26 -5.88 1.52
C HIS A 128 -18.15 -5.06 2.21
N GLY A 129 -18.51 -4.11 3.10
CA GLY A 129 -17.54 -3.28 3.82
C GLY A 129 -16.55 -4.09 4.67
N PRO A 130 -17.02 -4.97 5.58
CA PRO A 130 -16.15 -5.85 6.35
C PRO A 130 -15.22 -6.74 5.50
N LEU A 131 -15.70 -7.30 4.39
CA LEU A 131 -14.90 -8.12 3.47
C LEU A 131 -13.78 -7.29 2.81
N MET A 132 -14.09 -6.06 2.38
CA MET A 132 -13.11 -5.19 1.72
C MET A 132 -12.07 -4.66 2.72
N VAL A 133 -12.49 -4.13 3.86
CA VAL A 133 -11.57 -3.50 4.81
C VAL A 133 -10.89 -4.54 5.70
N SER A 134 -11.65 -5.23 6.55
CA SER A 134 -11.09 -6.16 7.54
C SER A 134 -10.64 -7.47 6.92
N GLY A 135 -11.27 -7.90 5.82
CA GLY A 135 -10.90 -9.12 5.12
C GLY A 135 -9.73 -8.93 4.15
N PHE A 136 -9.90 -8.12 3.11
CA PHE A 136 -8.89 -7.94 2.08
C PHE A 136 -7.75 -7.03 2.53
N LEU A 137 -8.03 -5.75 2.80
CA LEU A 137 -7.00 -4.75 3.08
C LEU A 137 -6.28 -5.03 4.41
N GLY A 138 -7.02 -5.38 5.46
CA GLY A 138 -6.50 -5.73 6.78
C GLY A 138 -5.54 -6.92 6.71
N THR A 139 -5.92 -7.98 5.97
CA THR A 139 -5.03 -9.14 5.77
C THR A 139 -3.79 -8.76 4.98
N LEU A 140 -3.91 -8.00 3.89
CA LEU A 140 -2.78 -7.65 3.03
C LEU A 140 -1.78 -6.73 3.76
N ILE A 141 -2.25 -5.65 4.39
CA ILE A 141 -1.42 -4.70 5.12
C ILE A 141 -0.74 -5.41 6.30
N THR A 142 -1.48 -6.24 7.05
CA THR A 142 -0.89 -6.98 8.16
C THR A 142 0.12 -8.01 7.69
N LEU A 143 -0.11 -8.69 6.57
CA LEU A 143 0.85 -9.64 5.98
C LEU A 143 2.13 -8.92 5.57
N GLU A 144 2.03 -7.77 4.93
CA GLU A 144 3.18 -6.97 4.51
C GLU A 144 4.03 -6.56 5.73
N ARG A 145 3.40 -6.04 6.79
CA ARG A 145 4.10 -5.64 8.01
C ARG A 145 4.67 -6.83 8.78
N ALA A 146 3.95 -7.96 8.81
CA ALA A 146 4.43 -9.21 9.41
C ALA A 146 5.67 -9.76 8.68
N VAL A 147 5.70 -9.66 7.35
CA VAL A 147 6.88 -10.05 6.54
C VAL A 147 8.08 -9.17 6.88
N ALA A 148 7.90 -7.85 6.90
CA ALA A 148 8.98 -6.91 7.21
C ALA A 148 9.55 -7.15 8.62
N LEU A 149 8.69 -7.29 9.63
CA LEU A 149 9.12 -7.50 11.02
C LEU A 149 9.74 -8.89 11.23
N SER A 150 9.22 -9.93 10.58
CA SER A 150 9.80 -11.27 10.62
C SER A 150 11.23 -11.28 10.09
N GLN A 151 11.50 -10.55 9.00
CA GLN A 151 12.86 -10.41 8.46
C GLN A 151 13.80 -9.69 9.43
N LEU A 152 13.31 -8.69 10.17
CA LEU A 152 14.09 -7.96 11.18
C LEU A 152 14.38 -8.82 12.43
N GLN A 153 13.51 -9.76 12.78
CA GLN A 153 13.63 -10.58 13.98
C GLN A 153 13.91 -12.06 13.69
N ALA A 154 14.93 -12.33 12.89
CA ALA A 154 15.46 -13.69 12.66
C ALA A 154 14.40 -14.72 12.18
N GLY A 155 13.37 -14.29 11.43
CA GLY A 155 12.38 -15.17 10.80
C GLY A 155 11.26 -15.65 11.72
N ARG A 156 10.97 -14.95 12.82
CA ARG A 156 9.88 -15.31 13.74
C ARG A 156 8.51 -15.36 13.03
N ARG A 157 7.92 -16.56 12.99
CA ARG A 157 6.68 -16.84 12.24
C ARG A 157 5.38 -16.44 12.95
N PHE A 158 5.42 -16.13 14.25
CA PHE A 158 4.20 -15.82 15.00
C PHE A 158 3.52 -14.52 14.52
N TYR A 159 4.26 -13.60 13.89
CA TYR A 159 3.70 -12.37 13.30
C TYR A 159 2.65 -12.64 12.22
N TYR A 160 2.66 -13.82 11.62
CA TYR A 160 1.72 -14.21 10.57
C TYR A 160 0.38 -14.73 11.12
N LEU A 161 0.25 -14.87 12.45
CA LEU A 161 -1.03 -15.16 13.08
C LEU A 161 -2.02 -14.01 12.87
N ALA A 162 -1.56 -12.76 12.95
CA ALA A 162 -2.41 -11.58 12.77
C ALA A 162 -3.10 -11.53 11.38
N PRO A 163 -2.38 -11.62 10.24
CA PRO A 163 -3.03 -11.65 8.94
C PRO A 163 -3.82 -12.95 8.72
N LEU A 164 -3.42 -14.08 9.30
CA LEU A 164 -4.18 -15.33 9.24
C LEU A 164 -5.55 -15.18 9.92
N LEU A 165 -5.62 -14.58 11.10
CA LEU A 165 -6.87 -14.32 11.83
C LEU A 165 -7.78 -13.37 11.05
N SER A 166 -7.20 -12.31 10.48
CA SER A 166 -7.92 -11.35 9.62
C SER A 166 -8.55 -12.05 8.41
N GLY A 167 -7.77 -12.86 7.69
CA GLY A 167 -8.22 -13.58 6.50
C GLY A 167 -9.19 -14.72 6.81
N ALA A 168 -8.98 -15.44 7.91
CA ALA A 168 -9.90 -16.48 8.37
C ALA A 168 -11.25 -15.86 8.80
N GLY A 169 -11.23 -14.72 9.49
CA GLY A 169 -12.42 -13.94 9.80
C GLY A 169 -13.22 -13.60 8.54
N ALA A 170 -12.54 -13.19 7.47
CA ALA A 170 -13.18 -12.91 6.18
C ALA A 170 -13.87 -14.13 5.57
N LEU A 171 -13.25 -15.32 5.62
CA LEU A 171 -13.90 -16.54 5.13
C LEU A 171 -15.14 -16.91 5.95
N THR A 172 -15.09 -16.74 7.27
CA THR A 172 -16.25 -17.02 8.11
C THR A 172 -17.44 -16.09 7.82
N LEU A 173 -17.22 -14.89 7.26
CA LEU A 173 -18.30 -14.02 6.78
C LEU A 173 -19.10 -14.60 5.60
N LEU A 174 -18.53 -15.56 4.87
CA LEU A 174 -19.19 -16.26 3.76
C LEU A 174 -20.09 -17.40 4.24
N THR A 175 -20.03 -17.73 5.54
CA THR A 175 -20.76 -18.85 6.15
C THR A 175 -21.96 -18.36 6.97
N THR A 176 -22.72 -19.31 7.52
CA THR A 176 -23.86 -19.03 8.42
C THR A 176 -23.48 -18.97 9.89
N LEU A 177 -22.18 -19.00 10.21
CA LEU A 177 -21.67 -18.95 11.59
C LEU A 177 -22.20 -17.73 12.38
N PRO A 178 -22.26 -17.84 13.72
CA PRO A 178 -22.67 -16.73 14.58
C PRO A 178 -21.81 -15.48 14.33
N ALA A 179 -22.45 -14.30 14.29
CA ALA A 179 -21.79 -13.04 13.91
C ALA A 179 -20.60 -12.67 14.82
N GLY A 180 -20.56 -13.16 16.06
CA GLY A 180 -19.44 -12.95 16.98
C GLY A 180 -18.12 -13.55 16.48
N ILE A 181 -18.16 -14.65 15.71
CA ILE A 181 -16.95 -15.34 15.22
C ILE A 181 -16.18 -14.47 14.19
N PRO A 182 -16.76 -14.07 13.04
CA PRO A 182 -16.03 -13.24 12.08
C PRO A 182 -15.58 -11.91 12.69
N ARG A 183 -16.44 -11.28 13.51
CA ARG A 183 -16.12 -10.02 14.18
C ARG A 183 -14.97 -10.16 15.17
N GLY A 184 -14.96 -11.25 15.94
CA GLY A 184 -13.91 -11.55 16.91
C GLY A 184 -12.58 -11.82 16.24
N LEU A 185 -12.59 -12.65 15.18
CA LEU A 185 -11.38 -12.95 14.41
C LEU A 185 -10.78 -11.70 13.75
N SER A 186 -11.60 -10.83 13.15
CA SER A 186 -11.13 -9.55 12.61
C SER A 186 -10.56 -8.63 13.70
N THR A 187 -11.18 -8.59 14.89
CA THR A 187 -10.69 -7.78 16.02
C THR A 187 -9.35 -8.30 16.55
N LEU A 188 -9.18 -9.62 16.64
CA LEU A 188 -7.90 -10.23 17.02
C LEU A 188 -6.81 -10.00 15.95
N GLY A 189 -7.17 -10.03 14.66
CA GLY A 189 -6.28 -9.63 13.57
C GLY A 189 -5.80 -8.18 13.71
N ALA A 190 -6.72 -7.26 14.02
CA ALA A 190 -6.40 -5.86 14.26
C ALA A 190 -5.52 -5.65 15.51
N LEU A 191 -5.79 -6.36 16.60
CA LEU A 191 -4.94 -6.38 17.79
C LEU A 191 -3.53 -6.88 17.44
N GLY A 192 -3.43 -7.93 16.63
CA GLY A 192 -2.17 -8.45 16.13
C GLY A 192 -1.37 -7.40 15.35
N LEU A 193 -2.03 -6.61 14.49
CA LEU A 193 -1.37 -5.50 13.78
C LEU A 193 -0.89 -4.40 14.74
N VAL A 194 -1.67 -4.07 15.78
CA VAL A 194 -1.22 -3.12 16.83
C VAL A 194 0.04 -3.64 17.51
N LEU A 195 0.10 -4.92 17.88
CA LEU A 195 1.28 -5.53 18.51
C LEU A 195 2.51 -5.52 17.58
N ILE A 196 2.30 -5.74 16.28
CA ILE A 196 3.35 -5.61 15.26
C ILE A 196 3.89 -4.17 15.26
N PHE A 197 3.02 -3.15 15.21
CA PHE A 197 3.47 -1.76 15.21
C PHE A 197 4.09 -1.30 16.54
N VAL A 198 3.60 -1.78 17.69
CA VAL A 198 4.25 -1.55 18.98
C VAL A 198 5.69 -2.07 18.94
N THR A 199 5.90 -3.26 18.36
CA THR A 199 7.24 -3.84 18.21
C THR A 199 8.10 -3.02 17.24
N ILE A 200 7.56 -2.65 16.07
CA ILE A 200 8.26 -1.81 15.09
C ILE A 200 8.65 -0.47 15.71
N CYS A 201 7.75 0.21 16.42
CA CYS A 201 8.02 1.51 17.05
C CYS A 201 9.07 1.42 18.16
N ARG A 202 9.14 0.29 18.89
CA ARG A 202 10.19 0.05 19.89
C ARG A 202 11.57 -0.16 19.24
N LEU A 203 11.61 -0.79 18.06
CA LEU A 203 12.84 -1.01 17.32
C LEU A 203 13.29 0.24 16.54
N GLN A 204 12.34 0.99 16.00
CA GLN A 204 12.55 2.12 15.09
C GLN A 204 11.57 3.26 15.43
N PRO A 205 11.91 4.11 16.42
CA PRO A 205 11.00 5.14 16.94
C PRO A 205 10.95 6.36 16.02
N THR A 206 10.17 6.24 14.95
CA THR A 206 10.04 7.26 13.91
C THR A 206 8.58 7.71 13.74
N THR A 207 8.36 8.97 13.36
CA THR A 207 7.00 9.57 13.32
C THR A 207 6.04 8.86 12.37
N ASP A 208 6.53 8.37 11.23
CA ASP A 208 5.79 7.55 10.28
C ASP A 208 5.28 6.24 10.90
N HIS A 209 6.12 5.51 11.65
CA HIS A 209 5.70 4.28 12.33
C HIS A 209 4.66 4.57 13.40
N LEU A 210 4.77 5.70 14.10
CA LEU A 210 3.74 6.14 15.04
C LEU A 210 2.42 6.45 14.34
N VAL A 211 2.45 7.11 13.17
CA VAL A 211 1.25 7.43 12.38
C VAL A 211 0.60 6.15 11.85
N MET A 212 1.39 5.23 11.28
CA MET A 212 0.88 3.93 10.82
C MET A 212 0.34 3.08 11.99
N GLY A 213 1.01 3.10 13.14
CA GLY A 213 0.55 2.46 14.37
C GLY A 213 -0.75 3.06 14.90
N GLY A 214 -0.92 4.38 14.79
CA GLY A 214 -2.20 5.06 15.01
C GLY A 214 -3.29 4.55 14.07
N GLY A 215 -2.96 4.30 12.80
CA GLY A 215 -3.84 3.63 11.86
C GLY A 215 -4.27 2.24 12.36
N ALA A 216 -3.34 1.42 12.85
CA ALA A 216 -3.65 0.10 13.40
C ALA A 216 -4.59 0.19 14.63
N LEU A 217 -4.41 1.18 15.50
CA LEU A 217 -5.31 1.44 16.62
C LEU A 217 -6.72 1.81 16.15
N LEU A 218 -6.85 2.63 15.10
CA LEU A 218 -8.15 2.94 14.51
C LEU A 218 -8.84 1.69 13.93
N TRP A 219 -8.10 0.79 13.30
CA TRP A 219 -8.68 -0.47 12.81
C TRP A 219 -9.17 -1.34 13.97
N LEU A 220 -8.41 -1.41 15.07
CA LEU A 220 -8.80 -2.13 16.27
C LEU A 220 -10.06 -1.53 16.89
N ALA A 221 -10.11 -0.20 17.06
CA ALA A 221 -11.27 0.49 17.59
C ALA A 221 -12.52 0.29 16.72
N GLY A 222 -12.40 0.46 15.39
CA GLY A 222 -13.50 0.20 14.46
C GLY A 222 -13.96 -1.26 14.48
N SER A 223 -13.04 -2.21 14.58
CA SER A 223 -13.37 -3.64 14.69
C SER A 223 -14.03 -3.99 16.03
N ALA A 224 -13.60 -3.35 17.13
CA ALA A 224 -14.21 -3.51 18.45
C ALA A 224 -15.64 -2.94 18.49
N LEU A 225 -15.89 -1.78 17.87
CA LEU A 225 -17.24 -1.23 17.70
C LEU A 225 -18.13 -2.22 16.95
N TRP A 226 -17.62 -2.78 15.85
CA TRP A 226 -18.36 -3.77 15.06
C TRP A 226 -18.62 -5.07 15.84
N LEU A 227 -17.63 -5.55 16.60
CA LEU A 227 -17.77 -6.70 17.50
C LEU A 227 -18.84 -6.47 18.57
N ALA A 228 -18.88 -5.26 19.15
CA ALA A 228 -19.91 -4.82 20.09
C ALA A 228 -21.32 -4.67 19.47
N GLY A 229 -21.48 -4.99 18.18
CA GLY A 229 -22.77 -4.96 17.51
C GLY A 229 -23.18 -3.59 16.99
N ARG A 230 -22.29 -2.60 17.00
CA ARG A 230 -22.57 -1.29 16.40
C ARG A 230 -22.76 -1.42 14.88
N PRO A 231 -23.60 -0.58 14.27
CA PRO A 231 -23.78 -0.54 12.82
C PRO A 231 -22.45 -0.33 12.09
N VAL A 232 -22.32 -0.93 10.90
CA VAL A 232 -21.11 -0.79 10.07
C VAL A 232 -20.80 0.68 9.77
N SER A 233 -21.81 1.53 9.59
CA SER A 233 -21.63 2.98 9.37
C SER A 233 -20.85 3.68 10.50
N GLN A 234 -20.95 3.20 11.74
CA GLN A 234 -20.15 3.74 12.86
C GLN A 234 -18.71 3.21 12.87
N SER A 235 -18.44 2.07 12.24
CA SER A 235 -17.08 1.47 12.16
C SER A 235 -16.28 2.01 10.97
N VAL A 236 -16.98 2.40 9.89
CA VAL A 236 -16.39 2.89 8.65
C VAL A 236 -15.45 4.09 8.82
N PRO A 237 -15.74 5.17 9.59
CA PRO A 237 -14.80 6.29 9.71
C PRO A 237 -13.47 5.86 10.34
N TRP A 238 -13.50 4.92 11.29
CA TRP A 238 -12.31 4.32 11.91
C TRP A 238 -11.51 3.47 10.92
N TRP A 239 -12.20 2.67 10.12
CA TRP A 239 -11.59 1.85 9.06
C TRP A 239 -10.96 2.69 7.95
N ILE A 240 -11.59 3.80 7.58
CA ILE A 240 -11.01 4.75 6.62
C ILE A 240 -9.80 5.44 7.24
N GLY A 241 -9.90 5.91 8.49
CA GLY A 241 -8.77 6.48 9.21
C GLY A 241 -7.59 5.52 9.30
N PHE A 242 -7.82 4.22 9.53
CA PHE A 242 -6.80 3.18 9.45
C PHE A 242 -6.04 3.21 8.13
N LEU A 243 -6.75 3.15 7.00
CA LEU A 243 -6.13 3.12 5.68
C LEU A 243 -5.43 4.45 5.36
N VAL A 244 -6.08 5.57 5.66
CA VAL A 244 -5.54 6.92 5.43
C VAL A 244 -4.25 7.13 6.22
N LEU A 245 -4.22 6.81 7.52
CA LEU A 245 -3.00 6.97 8.32
C LEU A 245 -1.92 5.97 7.93
N THR A 246 -2.28 4.74 7.56
CA THR A 246 -1.30 3.76 7.07
C THR A 246 -0.62 4.28 5.79
N ILE A 247 -1.40 4.72 4.80
CA ILE A 247 -0.89 5.28 3.54
C ILE A 247 -0.09 6.56 3.82
N ALA A 248 -0.64 7.51 4.56
CA ALA A 248 0.02 8.79 4.85
C ALA A 248 1.32 8.60 5.63
N GLY A 249 1.35 7.67 6.58
CA GLY A 249 2.57 7.29 7.32
C GLY A 249 3.62 6.69 6.39
N GLU A 250 3.24 5.74 5.54
CA GLU A 250 4.14 5.15 4.53
C GLU A 250 4.67 6.22 3.55
N ARG A 251 3.88 7.26 3.24
CA ARG A 251 4.33 8.38 2.37
C ARG A 251 5.25 9.35 3.11
N LEU A 252 4.98 9.60 4.40
CA LEU A 252 5.86 10.39 5.26
C LEU A 252 7.24 9.73 5.39
N GLU A 253 7.30 8.39 5.47
CA GLU A 253 8.55 7.62 5.48
C GLU A 253 9.44 7.98 4.28
N LEU A 254 8.86 7.99 3.07
CA LEU A 254 9.56 8.38 1.84
C LEU A 254 9.85 9.89 1.77
N ALA A 255 8.93 10.74 2.23
CA ALA A 255 9.06 12.19 2.18
C ALA A 255 10.15 12.72 3.14
N ARG A 256 10.44 12.04 4.25
CA ARG A 256 11.55 12.41 5.15
C ARG A 256 12.91 12.42 4.48
N ILE A 257 13.09 11.62 3.44
CA ILE A 257 14.31 11.59 2.62
C ILE A 257 14.53 12.97 1.95
N LEU A 258 13.49 13.80 1.84
CA LEU A 258 13.55 15.17 1.31
C LEU A 258 13.74 16.26 2.38
N LEU A 259 14.15 15.92 3.61
CA LEU A 259 14.43 16.88 4.70
C LEU A 259 13.27 17.84 4.98
N LEU A 260 12.08 17.31 5.31
CA LEU A 260 10.94 18.13 5.72
C LEU A 260 11.34 19.01 6.92
N ASN A 261 11.19 20.33 6.75
CA ASN A 261 11.44 21.28 7.83
C ASN A 261 10.41 21.12 8.97
N ARG A 262 10.75 21.63 10.15
CA ARG A 262 9.88 21.56 11.35
C ARG A 262 8.43 22.02 11.10
N PRO A 263 8.15 23.16 10.44
CA PRO A 263 6.76 23.62 10.28
C PRO A 263 5.93 22.69 9.38
N VAL A 264 6.50 22.13 8.31
CA VAL A 264 5.77 21.20 7.43
C VAL A 264 5.43 19.90 8.16
N ARG A 265 6.33 19.43 9.03
CA ARG A 265 6.07 18.27 9.89
C ARG A 265 5.01 18.56 10.96
N LEU A 266 5.05 19.74 11.59
CA LEU A 266 4.02 20.14 12.55
C LEU A 266 2.65 20.25 11.89
N ALA A 267 2.55 20.85 10.70
CA ALA A 267 1.31 20.92 9.94
C ALA A 267 0.73 19.52 9.69
N PHE A 268 1.56 18.54 9.30
CA PHE A 268 1.12 17.16 9.13
C PHE A 268 0.56 16.56 10.41
N ILE A 269 1.27 16.73 11.55
CA ILE A 269 0.83 16.21 12.84
C ILE A 269 -0.50 16.85 13.28
N THR A 270 -0.67 18.16 13.09
CA THR A 270 -1.92 18.87 13.39
C THR A 270 -3.08 18.34 12.54
N ILE A 271 -2.84 18.10 11.25
CA ILE A 271 -3.86 17.52 10.36
C ILE A 271 -4.26 16.11 10.83
N VAL A 272 -3.29 15.26 11.20
CA VAL A 272 -3.56 13.93 11.74
C VAL A 272 -4.34 14.01 13.05
N ALA A 273 -3.97 14.92 13.95
CA ALA A 273 -4.69 15.12 15.21
C ALA A 273 -6.15 15.58 14.98
N ALA A 274 -6.37 16.49 14.03
CA ALA A 274 -7.72 16.92 13.64
C ALA A 274 -8.55 15.78 13.03
N LEU A 275 -7.94 14.92 12.20
CA LEU A 275 -8.60 13.73 11.67
C LEU A 275 -9.00 12.76 12.79
N LEU A 276 -8.10 12.49 13.74
CA LEU A 276 -8.38 11.62 14.89
C LEU A 276 -9.52 12.20 15.75
N ALA A 277 -9.49 13.50 16.03
CA ALA A 277 -10.55 14.19 16.76
C ALA A 277 -11.90 14.10 16.04
N GLY A 278 -11.91 14.31 14.71
CA GLY A 278 -13.10 14.15 13.87
C GLY A 278 -13.68 12.74 13.93
N ILE A 279 -12.83 11.71 13.80
CA ILE A 279 -13.25 10.30 13.87
C ILE A 279 -13.86 9.99 15.24
N VAL A 280 -13.21 10.41 16.34
CA VAL A 280 -13.76 10.21 17.69
C VAL A 280 -15.09 10.94 17.86
N LEU A 281 -15.19 12.18 17.34
CA LEU A 281 -16.40 12.98 17.40
C LEU A 281 -17.59 12.31 16.70
N THR A 282 -17.37 11.46 15.68
CA THR A 282 -18.46 10.72 15.01
C THR A 282 -19.30 9.84 15.94
N LEU A 283 -18.78 9.49 17.13
CA LEU A 283 -19.49 8.72 18.16
C LEU A 283 -20.46 9.57 18.99
N VAL A 284 -20.22 10.87 19.09
CA VAL A 284 -21.00 11.80 19.93
C VAL A 284 -21.87 12.70 19.07
N ASP A 285 -21.29 13.29 18.02
CA ASP A 285 -21.98 14.10 17.03
C ASP A 285 -21.54 13.63 15.64
N ASN A 286 -22.44 12.89 14.98
CA ASN A 286 -22.12 12.28 13.70
C ASN A 286 -21.85 13.33 12.62
N ASP A 287 -22.72 14.33 12.45
CA ASP A 287 -22.56 15.35 11.40
C ASP A 287 -21.26 16.14 11.61
N ALA A 288 -21.03 16.66 12.81
CA ALA A 288 -19.83 17.43 13.12
C ALA A 288 -18.55 16.57 12.96
N GLY A 289 -18.59 15.31 13.38
CA GLY A 289 -17.46 14.38 13.26
C GLY A 289 -17.07 14.10 11.81
N TRP A 290 -18.05 13.83 10.94
CA TRP A 290 -17.80 13.62 9.51
C TRP A 290 -17.27 14.89 8.82
N ARG A 291 -17.81 16.07 9.17
CA ARG A 291 -17.34 17.35 8.61
C ARG A 291 -15.91 17.69 9.03
N LEU A 292 -15.59 17.55 10.32
CA LEU A 292 -14.23 17.78 10.83
C LEU A 292 -13.24 16.80 10.22
N SER A 293 -13.61 15.52 10.11
CA SER A 293 -12.81 14.52 9.40
C SER A 293 -12.63 14.89 7.93
N GLY A 294 -13.69 15.33 7.25
CA GLY A 294 -13.65 15.80 5.86
C GLY A 294 -12.69 16.96 5.64
N LEU A 295 -12.72 17.97 6.52
CA LEU A 295 -11.78 19.08 6.50
C LEU A 295 -10.33 18.59 6.67
N ALA A 296 -10.09 17.67 7.62
CA ALA A 296 -8.77 17.09 7.82
C ALA A 296 -8.29 16.27 6.62
N LEU A 297 -9.18 15.53 5.94
CA LEU A 297 -8.87 14.79 4.72
C LEU A 297 -8.52 15.73 3.55
N VAL A 298 -9.25 16.85 3.39
CA VAL A 298 -8.90 17.90 2.41
C VAL A 298 -7.51 18.46 2.72
N ALA A 299 -7.26 18.85 3.96
CA ALA A 299 -5.96 19.39 4.37
C ALA A 299 -4.83 18.39 4.15
N LEU A 300 -5.05 17.11 4.47
CA LEU A 300 -4.08 16.03 4.25
C LEU A 300 -3.81 15.81 2.75
N GLY A 301 -4.86 15.77 1.94
CA GLY A 301 -4.77 15.65 0.49
C GLY A 301 -3.98 16.80 -0.13
N LEU A 302 -4.23 18.04 0.31
CA LEU A 302 -3.49 19.24 -0.10
C LEU A 302 -2.05 19.28 0.42
N TRP A 303 -1.78 18.67 1.57
CA TRP A 303 -0.43 18.51 2.09
C TRP A 303 0.36 17.48 1.26
N LEU A 304 -0.22 16.33 0.91
CA LEU A 304 0.40 15.27 0.09
C LEU A 304 0.62 15.74 -1.37
N LEU A 305 -0.48 16.09 -2.05
CA LEU A 305 -0.69 17.49 -2.42
C LEU A 305 0.56 18.24 -2.76
N ARG A 306 1.13 18.94 -1.77
CA ARG A 306 2.20 19.97 -1.77
C ARG A 306 3.63 19.48 -1.47
N PHE A 307 3.78 18.40 -0.71
CA PHE A 307 5.07 17.96 -0.18
C PHE A 307 5.52 16.54 -0.59
N ASP A 308 4.67 15.72 -1.20
CA ASP A 308 5.06 14.36 -1.63
C ASP A 308 6.05 14.37 -2.81
N ILE A 309 6.96 13.39 -2.84
CA ILE A 309 7.97 13.16 -3.88
C ILE A 309 7.35 12.79 -5.23
N ALA A 310 6.11 12.27 -5.26
CA ALA A 310 5.35 11.90 -6.46
C ALA A 310 5.39 12.99 -7.55
N ARG A 311 5.33 14.25 -7.13
CA ARG A 311 5.47 15.42 -8.01
C ARG A 311 6.76 15.51 -8.81
N ARG A 312 7.85 15.00 -8.24
CA ARG A 312 9.18 14.99 -8.87
C ARG A 312 9.33 13.71 -9.69
N THR A 313 8.88 12.59 -9.14
CA THR A 313 9.00 11.27 -9.78
C THR A 313 8.08 11.09 -10.98
N ILE A 314 7.01 11.87 -11.12
CA ILE A 314 6.16 11.89 -12.35
C ILE A 314 6.97 12.19 -13.62
N ARG A 315 8.07 12.95 -13.52
CA ARG A 315 8.94 13.26 -14.66
C ARG A 315 9.82 12.08 -15.10
N ARG A 316 10.02 11.08 -14.23
CA ARG A 316 10.78 9.86 -14.56
C ARG A 316 9.99 8.96 -15.51
N ALA A 317 10.61 7.93 -16.07
CA ALA A 317 9.96 6.97 -16.96
C ALA A 317 9.72 5.61 -16.25
N GLY A 318 8.94 4.72 -16.87
CA GLY A 318 8.69 3.37 -16.37
C GLY A 318 7.77 3.32 -15.15
N VAL A 319 8.02 2.33 -14.26
CA VAL A 319 7.19 2.06 -13.07
C VAL A 319 7.10 3.25 -12.12
N THR A 320 8.19 4.03 -12.01
CA THR A 320 8.26 5.22 -11.17
C THR A 320 7.25 6.29 -11.58
N ARG A 321 7.02 6.48 -12.89
CA ARG A 321 5.99 7.39 -13.41
C ARG A 321 4.59 6.89 -13.09
N PHE A 322 4.37 5.60 -13.25
CA PHE A 322 3.07 4.97 -13.01
C PHE A 322 2.68 5.07 -11.52
N ILE A 323 3.61 4.79 -10.61
CA ILE A 323 3.46 5.02 -9.17
C ILE A 323 3.06 6.49 -8.94
N ALA A 324 3.85 7.44 -9.44
CA ALA A 324 3.60 8.86 -9.23
C ALA A 324 2.21 9.31 -9.72
N ILE A 325 1.79 8.88 -10.91
CA ILE A 325 0.46 9.19 -11.45
C ILE A 325 -0.64 8.63 -10.54
N SER A 326 -0.52 7.36 -10.14
CA SER A 326 -1.50 6.72 -9.27
C SER A 326 -1.60 7.41 -7.90
N LEU A 327 -0.47 7.84 -7.34
CA LEU A 327 -0.43 8.58 -6.08
C LEU A 327 -1.10 9.95 -6.22
N LEU A 328 -0.73 10.72 -7.24
CA LEU A 328 -1.25 12.07 -7.45
C LEU A 328 -2.75 12.08 -7.75
N THR A 329 -3.24 11.16 -8.58
CA THR A 329 -4.69 11.00 -8.81
C THR A 329 -5.39 10.57 -7.53
N GLY A 330 -4.79 9.67 -6.75
CA GLY A 330 -5.27 9.29 -5.43
C GLY A 330 -5.44 10.48 -4.49
N TYR A 331 -4.47 11.39 -4.41
CA TYR A 331 -4.60 12.56 -3.55
C TYR A 331 -5.69 13.53 -4.01
N VAL A 332 -5.93 13.66 -5.31
CA VAL A 332 -7.07 14.44 -5.84
C VAL A 332 -8.39 13.84 -5.34
N TRP A 333 -8.52 12.51 -5.35
CA TRP A 333 -9.68 11.83 -4.79
C TRP A 333 -9.78 11.93 -3.27
N LEU A 334 -8.65 11.98 -2.54
CA LEU A 334 -8.65 12.25 -1.11
C LEU A 334 -9.23 13.64 -0.81
N VAL A 335 -8.86 14.67 -1.58
CA VAL A 335 -9.44 16.00 -1.48
C VAL A 335 -10.93 15.98 -1.84
N GLY A 336 -11.30 15.37 -2.97
CA GLY A 336 -12.70 15.27 -3.41
C GLY A 336 -13.59 14.53 -2.41
N GLY A 337 -13.13 13.40 -1.87
CA GLY A 337 -13.82 12.66 -0.82
C GLY A 337 -13.94 13.47 0.48
N GLY A 338 -12.88 14.16 0.89
CA GLY A 338 -12.93 15.07 2.04
C GLY A 338 -13.94 16.21 1.87
N LEU A 339 -14.06 16.78 0.67
CA LEU A 339 -15.08 17.79 0.35
C LEU A 339 -16.50 17.20 0.43
N LEU A 340 -16.72 16.00 -0.08
CA LEU A 340 -18.02 15.32 0.06
C LEU A 340 -18.39 15.13 1.53
N TRP A 341 -17.45 14.77 2.39
CA TRP A 341 -17.69 14.61 3.82
C TRP A 341 -17.96 15.95 4.52
N LEU A 342 -17.27 17.01 4.11
CA LEU A 342 -17.46 18.35 4.64
C LEU A 342 -18.84 18.93 4.28
N ILE A 343 -19.33 18.64 3.07
CA ILE A 343 -20.61 19.16 2.56
C ILE A 343 -21.78 18.30 3.07
N TYR A 344 -21.65 16.98 2.99
CA TYR A 344 -22.73 16.02 3.20
C TYR A 344 -22.61 15.18 4.48
N GLY A 345 -21.88 15.64 5.50
CA GLY A 345 -21.66 14.92 6.77
C GLY A 345 -22.94 14.34 7.39
N SER A 346 -24.03 15.10 7.38
CA SER A 346 -25.34 14.68 7.90
C SER A 346 -25.96 13.46 7.20
N GLN A 347 -25.51 13.11 6.00
CA GLN A 347 -26.01 12.00 5.20
C GLN A 347 -25.11 10.75 5.31
N ALA A 348 -24.14 10.73 6.23
CA ALA A 348 -23.09 9.73 6.29
C ALA A 348 -23.48 8.37 6.92
N THR A 349 -24.71 7.91 6.67
CA THR A 349 -25.22 6.64 7.22
C THR A 349 -25.60 5.63 6.13
N ALA A 350 -26.29 6.06 5.07
CA ALA A 350 -26.77 5.20 3.99
C ALA A 350 -27.15 6.03 2.75
N GLY A 351 -27.38 5.34 1.62
CA GLY A 351 -27.87 5.97 0.39
C GLY A 351 -26.78 6.34 -0.61
N PRO A 352 -27.15 6.96 -1.76
CA PRO A 352 -26.23 7.26 -2.85
C PRO A 352 -25.13 8.25 -2.46
N ILE A 353 -25.45 9.30 -1.71
CA ILE A 353 -24.45 10.27 -1.24
C ILE A 353 -23.41 9.61 -0.33
N TYR A 354 -23.87 8.75 0.59
CA TYR A 354 -22.96 7.96 1.41
C TYR A 354 -22.09 7.02 0.55
N ASP A 355 -22.65 6.39 -0.49
CA ASP A 355 -21.89 5.58 -1.45
C ASP A 355 -20.77 6.38 -2.11
N ALA A 356 -21.05 7.58 -2.61
CA ALA A 356 -20.07 8.50 -3.18
C ALA A 356 -18.98 8.89 -2.18
N MET A 357 -19.36 9.26 -0.96
CA MET A 357 -18.44 9.63 0.13
C MET A 357 -17.44 8.51 0.43
N LEU A 358 -17.90 7.26 0.47
CA LEU A 358 -17.04 6.11 0.75
C LEU A 358 -16.16 5.75 -0.45
N HIS A 359 -16.74 5.66 -1.64
CA HIS A 359 -16.02 5.16 -2.81
C HIS A 359 -15.04 6.20 -3.40
N ALA A 360 -15.26 7.50 -3.18
CA ALA A 360 -14.24 8.52 -3.43
C ALA A 360 -12.93 8.18 -2.70
N LEU A 361 -13.02 7.74 -1.44
CA LEU A 361 -11.83 7.39 -0.66
C LEU A 361 -11.36 5.97 -0.91
N PHE A 362 -12.23 4.97 -0.85
CA PHE A 362 -11.81 3.57 -1.05
C PHE A 362 -11.33 3.32 -2.47
N LEU A 363 -12.12 3.64 -3.50
CA LEU A 363 -11.71 3.39 -4.89
C LEU A 363 -10.79 4.50 -5.41
N GLY A 364 -11.13 5.75 -5.16
CA GLY A 364 -10.39 6.88 -5.73
C GLY A 364 -9.03 7.10 -5.08
N PHE A 365 -8.93 6.99 -3.76
CA PHE A 365 -7.66 7.18 -3.04
C PHE A 365 -6.96 5.84 -2.75
N VAL A 366 -7.59 4.94 -2.00
CA VAL A 366 -6.93 3.70 -1.51
C VAL A 366 -6.57 2.76 -2.67
N PHE A 367 -7.49 2.47 -3.60
CA PHE A 367 -7.16 1.59 -4.73
C PHE A 367 -6.17 2.20 -5.72
N SER A 368 -6.11 3.52 -5.86
CA SER A 368 -5.03 4.16 -6.61
C SER A 368 -3.66 3.97 -5.95
N MET A 369 -3.59 3.98 -4.61
CA MET A 369 -2.36 3.62 -3.90
C MET A 369 -1.99 2.15 -4.10
N ILE A 370 -2.98 1.25 -4.03
CA ILE A 370 -2.77 -0.18 -4.28
C ILE A 370 -2.26 -0.40 -5.70
N PHE A 371 -2.85 0.26 -6.70
CA PHE A 371 -2.42 0.17 -8.09
C PHE A 371 -0.98 0.67 -8.23
N GLY A 372 -0.67 1.83 -7.66
CA GLY A 372 0.67 2.39 -7.66
C GLY A 372 1.70 1.44 -7.05
N HIS A 373 1.43 0.85 -5.89
CA HIS A 373 2.40 0.05 -5.15
C HIS A 373 2.45 -1.44 -5.52
N ALA A 374 1.40 -2.00 -6.12
CA ALA A 374 1.35 -3.41 -6.49
C ALA A 374 2.54 -3.88 -7.35
N PRO A 375 3.06 -3.10 -8.34
CA PRO A 375 4.26 -3.46 -9.09
C PRO A 375 5.52 -3.65 -8.23
N VAL A 376 5.55 -3.12 -7.00
CA VAL A 376 6.65 -3.24 -6.04
C VAL A 376 6.32 -4.31 -4.97
N ILE A 377 5.10 -4.28 -4.43
CA ILE A 377 4.67 -5.19 -3.36
C ILE A 377 4.53 -6.63 -3.84
N VAL A 378 3.90 -6.86 -5.00
CA VAL A 378 3.63 -8.23 -5.50
C VAL A 378 4.93 -9.01 -5.72
N PRO A 379 5.96 -8.45 -6.40
CA PRO A 379 7.26 -9.14 -6.53
C PRO A 379 7.95 -9.37 -5.19
N ALA A 380 7.86 -8.43 -4.25
CA ALA A 380 8.48 -8.55 -2.94
C ALA A 380 7.84 -9.67 -2.09
N LEU A 381 6.50 -9.77 -2.09
CA LEU A 381 5.76 -10.80 -1.36
C LEU A 381 5.93 -12.19 -1.97
N LEU A 382 5.86 -12.29 -3.31
CA LEU A 382 5.99 -13.56 -4.03
C LEU A 382 7.45 -13.96 -4.30
N LYS A 383 8.42 -13.09 -3.99
CA LYS A 383 9.83 -13.22 -4.35
C LYS A 383 10.04 -13.49 -5.85
N THR A 384 9.30 -12.79 -6.70
CA THR A 384 9.38 -12.89 -8.18
C THR A 384 9.96 -11.60 -8.78
N SER A 385 10.13 -11.56 -10.11
CA SER A 385 10.26 -10.32 -10.87
C SER A 385 8.95 -9.95 -11.56
N LEU A 386 8.85 -8.70 -12.01
CA LEU A 386 7.73 -8.18 -12.79
C LEU A 386 8.25 -7.45 -14.02
N SER A 387 7.65 -7.71 -15.17
CA SER A 387 7.96 -7.03 -16.43
C SER A 387 6.99 -5.86 -16.62
N PHE A 388 7.50 -4.63 -16.48
CA PHE A 388 6.69 -3.43 -16.58
C PHE A 388 6.29 -3.16 -18.05
N SER A 389 5.02 -2.79 -18.28
CA SER A 389 4.52 -2.37 -19.59
C SER A 389 3.47 -1.28 -19.44
N ALA A 390 3.26 -0.47 -20.49
CA ALA A 390 2.29 0.63 -20.49
C ALA A 390 0.83 0.16 -20.36
N VAL A 391 0.53 -1.13 -20.56
CA VAL A 391 -0.82 -1.70 -20.39
C VAL A 391 -1.36 -1.50 -18.97
N VAL A 392 -0.50 -1.36 -17.95
CA VAL A 392 -0.92 -1.13 -16.56
C VAL A 392 -1.64 0.20 -16.35
N TYR A 393 -1.50 1.17 -17.26
CA TYR A 393 -2.25 2.42 -17.20
C TYR A 393 -3.73 2.26 -17.55
N LEU A 394 -4.08 1.26 -18.36
CA LEU A 394 -5.46 1.03 -18.81
C LEU A 394 -6.43 0.82 -17.63
N PRO A 395 -6.21 -0.14 -16.71
CA PRO A 395 -7.10 -0.30 -15.55
C PRO A 395 -7.15 0.93 -14.64
N LEU A 396 -6.05 1.70 -14.53
CA LEU A 396 -6.03 2.93 -13.73
C LEU A 396 -6.96 4.01 -14.32
N VAL A 397 -6.85 4.27 -15.63
CA VAL A 397 -7.72 5.23 -16.32
C VAL A 397 -9.17 4.75 -16.26
N TRP A 398 -9.40 3.46 -16.52
CA TRP A 398 -10.72 2.86 -16.44
C TRP A 398 -11.34 3.07 -15.06
N LEU A 399 -10.61 2.74 -13.99
CA LEU A 399 -11.09 2.90 -12.61
C LEU A 399 -11.53 4.34 -12.33
N HIS A 400 -10.74 5.33 -12.74
CA HIS A 400 -11.05 6.74 -12.49
C HIS A 400 -12.25 7.24 -13.30
N LEU A 401 -12.37 6.85 -14.56
CA LEU A 401 -13.52 7.22 -15.39
C LEU A 401 -14.82 6.57 -14.87
N SER A 402 -14.78 5.28 -14.52
CA SER A 402 -15.94 4.59 -13.98
C SER A 402 -16.32 5.08 -12.58
N LEU A 403 -15.34 5.48 -11.77
CA LEU A 403 -15.59 6.09 -10.46
C LEU A 403 -16.23 7.47 -10.61
N ALA A 404 -15.76 8.29 -11.54
CA ALA A 404 -16.38 9.59 -11.83
C ALA A 404 -17.85 9.41 -12.26
N LEU A 405 -18.14 8.45 -13.15
CA LEU A 405 -19.52 8.10 -13.52
C LEU A 405 -20.34 7.72 -12.28
N ARG A 406 -19.82 6.86 -11.41
CA ARG A 406 -20.52 6.41 -10.20
C ARG A 406 -20.85 7.59 -9.27
N LEU A 407 -19.85 8.41 -8.92
CA LEU A 407 -20.00 9.54 -8.00
C LEU A 407 -20.93 10.62 -8.56
N LEU A 408 -20.80 10.97 -9.85
CA LEU A 408 -21.71 11.91 -10.48
C LEU A 408 -23.14 11.37 -10.49
N SER A 409 -23.31 10.06 -10.73
CA SER A 409 -24.62 9.42 -10.67
C SER A 409 -25.19 9.43 -9.25
N ASP A 410 -24.37 9.21 -8.23
CA ASP A 410 -24.78 9.30 -6.82
C ASP A 410 -25.27 10.70 -6.44
N LEU A 411 -24.52 11.74 -6.84
CA LEU A 411 -24.85 13.14 -6.56
C LEU A 411 -26.14 13.58 -7.27
N HIS A 412 -26.45 13.01 -8.44
CA HIS A 412 -27.68 13.27 -9.19
C HIS A 412 -28.78 12.23 -8.94
N TYR A 413 -28.58 11.29 -8.01
CA TYR A 413 -29.50 10.19 -7.72
C TYR A 413 -29.86 9.32 -8.95
N TRP A 414 -28.99 9.24 -9.96
CA TRP A 414 -29.17 8.46 -11.18
C TRP A 414 -28.82 6.97 -10.96
N ALA A 415 -29.82 6.17 -10.58
CA ALA A 415 -29.62 4.77 -10.20
C ALA A 415 -28.97 3.88 -11.29
N PRO A 416 -29.36 3.93 -12.59
CA PRO A 416 -28.69 3.16 -13.63
C PRO A 416 -27.21 3.51 -13.78
N GLY A 417 -26.86 4.80 -13.76
CA GLY A 417 -25.47 5.26 -13.85
C GLY A 417 -24.62 4.77 -12.69
N ARG A 418 -25.17 4.77 -11.46
CA ARG A 418 -24.50 4.19 -10.28
C ARG A 418 -24.23 2.68 -10.46
N ARG A 419 -25.22 1.91 -10.93
CA ARG A 419 -25.08 0.46 -11.15
C ARG A 419 -23.99 0.13 -12.16
N TRP A 420 -23.98 0.83 -13.29
CA TRP A 420 -22.95 0.65 -14.33
C TRP A 420 -21.59 1.16 -13.88
N GLY A 421 -21.51 2.33 -13.24
CA GLY A 421 -20.26 2.85 -12.67
C GLY A 421 -19.64 1.87 -11.68
N GLY A 422 -20.45 1.29 -10.79
CA GLY A 422 -20.00 0.26 -9.86
C GLY A 422 -19.51 -1.02 -10.54
N LEU A 423 -20.25 -1.58 -11.50
CA LEU A 423 -19.79 -2.75 -12.27
C LEU A 423 -18.47 -2.48 -13.00
N LEU A 424 -18.37 -1.31 -13.64
CA LEU A 424 -17.15 -0.89 -14.35
C LEU A 424 -15.98 -0.63 -13.40
N ASN A 425 -16.22 -0.23 -12.13
CA ASN A 425 -15.17 -0.18 -11.12
C ASN A 425 -14.63 -1.59 -10.85
N GLU A 426 -15.50 -2.57 -10.62
CA GLU A 426 -15.07 -3.95 -10.33
C GLU A 426 -14.31 -4.58 -11.49
N LEU A 427 -14.78 -4.39 -12.73
CA LEU A 427 -14.08 -4.84 -13.92
C LEU A 427 -12.68 -4.21 -14.03
N ALA A 428 -12.51 -2.93 -13.63
CA ALA A 428 -11.20 -2.29 -13.61
C ALA A 428 -10.24 -2.95 -12.59
N LEU A 429 -10.75 -3.35 -11.43
CA LEU A 429 -9.97 -4.07 -10.41
C LEU A 429 -9.56 -5.47 -10.89
N LEU A 430 -10.48 -6.21 -11.50
CA LEU A 430 -10.20 -7.54 -12.07
C LEU A 430 -9.22 -7.46 -13.23
N LEU A 431 -9.36 -6.45 -14.10
CA LEU A 431 -8.43 -6.17 -15.19
C LEU A 431 -7.03 -5.87 -14.64
N PHE A 432 -6.93 -5.08 -13.57
CA PHE A 432 -5.65 -4.81 -12.93
C PHE A 432 -4.97 -6.09 -12.41
N LEU A 433 -5.72 -6.95 -11.71
CA LEU A 433 -5.21 -8.24 -11.24
C LEU A 433 -4.70 -9.10 -12.40
N LEU A 434 -5.47 -9.19 -13.48
CA LEU A 434 -5.08 -9.94 -14.68
C LEU A 434 -3.78 -9.40 -15.29
N VAL A 435 -3.67 -8.07 -15.46
CA VAL A 435 -2.46 -7.43 -16.00
C VAL A 435 -1.25 -7.70 -15.11
N MET A 436 -1.39 -7.68 -13.79
CA MET A 436 -0.31 -8.01 -12.84
C MET A 436 0.13 -9.48 -12.93
N VAL A 437 -0.82 -10.41 -12.98
CA VAL A 437 -0.51 -11.85 -13.15
C VAL A 437 0.24 -12.08 -14.46
N LEU A 438 -0.22 -11.50 -15.57
CA LEU A 438 0.45 -11.61 -16.86
C LEU A 438 1.85 -10.98 -16.86
N ALA A 439 2.03 -9.84 -16.19
CA ALA A 439 3.33 -9.17 -16.05
C ALA A 439 4.35 -10.01 -15.27
N VAL A 440 3.92 -10.70 -14.21
CA VAL A 440 4.77 -11.65 -13.45
C VAL A 440 5.10 -12.88 -14.29
N ARG A 441 4.12 -13.47 -15.00
CA ARG A 441 4.34 -14.65 -15.86
C ARG A 441 5.33 -14.37 -16.99
N ARG A 442 5.21 -13.23 -17.67
CA ARG A 442 6.15 -12.80 -18.72
C ARG A 442 7.58 -12.65 -18.21
N ALA A 443 7.75 -12.10 -17.00
CA ALA A 443 9.06 -11.98 -16.38
C ALA A 443 9.70 -13.33 -16.02
N GLY A 444 8.88 -14.32 -15.63
CA GLY A 444 9.32 -15.68 -15.38
C GLY A 444 9.74 -16.42 -16.65
N ALA A 445 8.99 -16.28 -17.74
CA ALA A 445 9.29 -16.91 -19.03
C ALA A 445 10.63 -16.42 -19.62
N GLY A 446 10.95 -15.13 -19.48
CA GLY A 446 12.23 -14.57 -19.93
C GLY A 446 13.46 -15.08 -19.19
N ARG A 447 13.32 -15.70 -18.02
CA ARG A 447 14.42 -16.31 -17.24
C ARG A 447 14.67 -17.78 -17.58
N GLY A 448 13.73 -18.44 -18.27
CA GLY A 448 13.86 -19.85 -18.67
C GLY A 448 14.44 -20.04 -20.08
N ALA A 449 14.60 -18.95 -20.84
CA ALA A 449 15.13 -18.92 -22.20
C ALA A 449 16.56 -18.35 -22.28
N SER A 450 17.18 -18.08 -21.13
CA SER A 450 18.57 -17.65 -20.93
C SER A 450 19.29 -18.67 -20.09
#